data_AF-A0A327R502-F1
#
_entry.id   AF-A0A327R502-F1
#
_cell.length_a   1.000
_cell.length_b   1.000
_cell.length_c   1.000
_cell.angle_alpha   90.00
_cell.angle_beta   90.00
_cell.angle_gamma   90.00
#
_symmetry.space_group_name_H-M   'P 1'
#
loop_
_entity.id
_entity.type
_entity.pdbx_description
1 polymer ?
#
loop_
_entity_poly.entity_id
_entity_poly.type
_entity_poly.pdbx_seq_one_letter_code
_entity_poly.pdbx_strand_id
1 'polypeptide(L)'
;MTEQDIKSVITEKLNQGISKSILYNEFKDKIKEESLRKFLASRPTYELKLKFKKSHLILSIIWGFFILLELFGILDLIIFFDIKYFISLILSIYITINIWKFDGRFFLPGIIWFVFTILNSFSELNNIYTYDSDYGIILIISFIYSLILIIGIYLMYIIRKNVFSYYNWFQPILNQEDKIQFE
;
A
#
# COMPACT_ATOMS: atom_id res chain seq x y z
N MET A 1 12.31 -26.82 1.54
CA MET A 1 11.78 -25.48 1.82
C MET A 1 11.08 -24.97 0.58
N THR A 2 9.86 -24.49 0.72
CA THR A 2 9.13 -23.82 -0.37
C THR A 2 9.68 -22.40 -0.57
N GLU A 3 9.36 -21.77 -1.72
CA GLU A 3 9.72 -20.37 -1.97
C GLU A 3 9.10 -19.43 -0.92
N GLN A 4 7.91 -19.76 -0.40
CA GLN A 4 7.26 -19.00 0.67
C GLN A 4 8.02 -19.09 1.99
N ASP A 5 8.52 -20.27 2.35
CA ASP A 5 9.33 -20.46 3.56
C ASP A 5 10.61 -19.62 3.51
N ILE A 6 11.27 -19.62 2.35
CA ILE A 6 12.48 -18.81 2.15
C ILE A 6 12.17 -17.31 2.28
N LYS A 7 11.08 -16.83 1.68
CA LYS A 7 10.66 -15.42 1.81
C LYS A 7 10.34 -15.04 3.26
N SER A 8 9.78 -15.96 4.04
CA SER A 8 9.56 -15.77 5.48
C SER A 8 10.88 -15.61 6.22
N VAL A 9 11.83 -16.52 6.01
CA VAL A 9 13.18 -16.49 6.62
C VAL A 9 13.92 -15.20 6.26
N ILE A 10 13.88 -14.78 4.99
CA ILE A 10 14.48 -13.51 4.55
C ILE A 10 13.87 -12.34 5.30
N THR A 11 12.54 -12.32 5.49
CA THR A 11 11.85 -11.24 6.21
C THR A 11 12.29 -11.18 7.67
N GLU A 12 12.43 -12.33 8.33
CA GLU A 12 12.92 -12.41 9.70
C GLU A 12 14.36 -11.90 9.81
N LYS A 13 15.25 -12.36 8.94
CA LYS A 13 16.66 -11.93 8.91
C LYS A 13 16.82 -10.43 8.61
N LEU A 14 16.00 -9.87 7.71
CA LEU A 14 15.95 -8.42 7.48
C LEU A 14 15.51 -7.66 8.73
N ASN A 15 14.57 -8.20 9.50
CA ASN A 15 14.14 -7.61 10.77
C ASN A 15 15.20 -7.69 11.88
N GLN A 16 16.17 -8.59 11.74
CA GLN A 16 17.34 -8.69 12.63
C GLN A 16 18.49 -7.76 12.19
N GLY A 17 18.35 -7.04 11.06
CA GLY A 17 19.37 -6.11 10.57
C GLY A 17 20.37 -6.72 9.59
N ILE A 18 20.17 -7.96 9.12
CA ILE A 18 21.05 -8.55 8.11
C ILE A 18 20.88 -7.81 6.78
N SER A 19 21.99 -7.51 6.10
CA SER A 19 21.97 -6.76 4.84
C SER A 19 21.32 -7.55 3.70
N LYS A 20 20.70 -6.83 2.75
CA LYS A 20 20.09 -7.43 1.57
C LYS A 20 21.12 -8.16 0.70
N SER A 21 22.36 -7.66 0.63
CA SER A 21 23.46 -8.26 -0.10
C SER A 21 23.88 -9.63 0.47
N ILE A 22 23.93 -9.78 1.79
CA ILE A 22 24.21 -11.06 2.45
C ILE A 22 23.08 -12.06 2.14
N LEU A 23 21.83 -11.64 2.29
CA LEU A 23 20.66 -12.50 2.03
C LEU A 23 20.56 -12.90 0.56
N TYR A 24 20.90 -12.00 -0.36
CA TYR A 24 20.97 -12.31 -1.78
C TYR A 24 21.97 -13.45 -2.03
N ASN A 25 23.18 -13.33 -1.51
CA ASN A 25 24.22 -14.36 -1.69
C ASN A 25 23.85 -15.70 -1.05
N GLU A 26 23.11 -15.69 0.07
CA GLU A 26 22.67 -16.91 0.75
C GLU A 26 21.57 -17.67 0.01
N PHE A 27 20.69 -16.95 -0.70
CA PHE A 27 19.47 -17.52 -1.29
C PHE A 27 19.42 -17.51 -2.83
N LYS A 28 20.40 -16.91 -3.52
CA LYS A 28 20.44 -16.81 -5.00
C LYS A 28 20.37 -18.16 -5.72
N ASP A 29 20.91 -19.22 -5.12
CA ASP A 29 20.92 -20.56 -5.72
C ASP A 29 19.68 -21.40 -5.32
N LYS A 30 18.81 -20.85 -4.45
CA LYS A 30 17.63 -21.53 -3.89
C LYS A 30 16.30 -21.03 -4.48
N ILE A 31 16.27 -19.83 -5.03
CA ILE A 31 15.11 -19.24 -5.72
C ILE A 31 15.57 -18.61 -7.02
N LYS A 32 14.70 -18.57 -8.04
CA LYS A 32 14.90 -17.74 -9.23
C LYS A 32 15.40 -16.34 -8.86
N GLU A 33 16.55 -15.98 -9.42
CA GLU A 33 17.27 -14.74 -9.11
C GLU A 33 16.36 -13.51 -9.17
N GLU A 34 15.58 -13.36 -10.23
CA GLU A 34 14.65 -12.24 -10.41
C GLU A 34 13.59 -12.14 -9.30
N SER A 35 13.04 -13.27 -8.84
CA SER A 35 12.04 -13.31 -7.76
C SER A 35 12.65 -12.88 -6.43
N LEU A 36 13.84 -13.41 -6.11
CA LEU A 36 14.58 -13.06 -4.90
C LEU A 36 14.93 -11.57 -4.88
N ARG A 37 15.44 -11.08 -6.01
CA ARG A 37 15.73 -9.68 -6.26
C ARG A 37 14.50 -8.82 -6.02
N LYS A 38 13.40 -9.04 -6.74
CA LYS A 38 12.16 -8.26 -6.56
C LYS A 38 11.64 -8.29 -5.12
N PHE A 39 11.80 -9.41 -4.41
CA PHE A 39 11.39 -9.53 -3.01
C PHE A 39 12.27 -8.72 -2.07
N LEU A 40 13.60 -8.77 -2.23
CA LEU A 40 14.54 -7.99 -1.41
C LEU A 40 14.40 -6.49 -1.65
N ALA A 41 14.15 -6.07 -2.89
CA ALA A 41 13.80 -4.69 -3.20
C ALA A 41 12.57 -4.26 -2.41
N SER A 42 11.51 -5.07 -2.37
CA SER A 42 10.22 -4.63 -1.84
C SER A 42 10.21 -4.44 -0.32
N ARG A 43 11.28 -4.83 0.37
CA ARG A 43 11.42 -4.73 1.82
C ARG A 43 12.39 -3.60 2.20
N PRO A 44 12.06 -2.79 3.22
CA PRO A 44 13.00 -1.78 3.71
C PRO A 44 14.16 -2.44 4.47
N THR A 45 15.30 -1.75 4.56
CA THR A 45 16.34 -2.13 5.53
C THR A 45 15.85 -1.88 6.95
N TYR A 46 16.46 -2.55 7.94
CA TYR A 46 16.09 -2.39 9.34
C TYR A 46 16.15 -0.94 9.82
N GLU A 47 17.21 -0.22 9.47
CA GLU A 47 17.40 1.19 9.83
C GLU A 47 16.29 2.09 9.28
N LEU A 48 15.94 1.93 7.99
CA LEU A 48 14.86 2.69 7.38
C LEU A 48 13.51 2.32 7.98
N LYS A 49 13.29 1.04 8.30
CA LYS A 49 12.07 0.58 8.98
C LYS A 49 11.91 1.23 10.35
N LEU A 50 12.98 1.34 11.14
CA LEU A 50 12.97 2.06 12.41
C LEU A 50 12.71 3.56 12.23
N LYS A 51 13.41 4.19 11.28
CA LYS A 51 13.29 5.63 10.97
C LYS A 51 11.86 6.02 10.59
N PHE A 52 11.18 5.19 9.78
CA PHE A 52 9.81 5.46 9.29
C PHE A 52 8.72 4.75 10.09
N LYS A 53 9.03 4.10 11.22
CA LYS A 53 8.06 3.32 12.02
C LYS A 53 6.81 4.11 12.39
N LYS A 54 6.97 5.37 12.84
CA LYS A 54 5.84 6.23 13.22
C LYS A 54 4.99 6.63 12.01
N SER A 55 5.64 7.07 10.93
CA SER A 55 4.95 7.44 9.69
C SER A 55 4.17 6.26 9.09
N HIS A 56 4.78 5.07 9.12
CA HIS A 56 4.14 3.82 8.66
C HIS A 56 2.98 3.39 9.57
N LEU A 57 3.09 3.59 10.89
CA LEU A 57 1.97 3.35 11.82
C LEU A 57 0.78 4.28 11.53
N ILE A 58 1.03 5.58 11.37
CA ILE A 58 -0.03 6.56 11.04
C ILE A 58 -0.68 6.18 9.70
N LEU A 59 0.13 5.85 8.69
CA LEU A 59 -0.37 5.39 7.40
C LEU A 59 -1.22 4.10 7.55
N SER A 60 -0.79 3.17 8.39
CA SER A 60 -1.52 1.93 8.64
C SER A 60 -2.88 2.18 9.28
N ILE A 61 -2.97 3.16 10.18
CA ILE A 61 -4.23 3.61 10.80
C ILE A 61 -5.15 4.25 9.74
N ILE A 62 -4.62 5.10 8.86
CA ILE A 62 -5.39 5.71 7.76
C ILE A 62 -5.98 4.63 6.84
N TRP A 63 -5.18 3.63 6.45
CA TRP A 63 -5.68 2.51 5.65
C TRP A 63 -6.70 1.64 6.41
N GLY A 64 -6.53 1.46 7.72
CA GLY A 64 -7.52 0.79 8.55
C GLY A 64 -8.86 1.53 8.58
N PHE A 65 -8.83 2.86 8.75
CA PHE A 65 -10.01 3.70 8.68
C PHE A 65 -10.69 3.67 7.31
N PHE A 66 -9.90 3.75 6.24
CA PHE A 66 -10.37 3.62 4.86
C PHE A 66 -11.11 2.30 4.64
N ILE A 67 -10.51 1.17 5.03
CA ILE A 67 -11.17 -0.14 4.90
C ILE A 67 -12.44 -0.22 5.74
N LEU A 68 -12.45 0.30 6.97
CA LEU A 68 -13.67 0.30 7.79
C LEU A 68 -14.83 1.02 7.08
N LEU A 69 -14.55 2.13 6.38
CA LEU A 69 -15.56 2.81 5.58
C LEU A 69 -16.02 2.00 4.38
N GLU A 70 -15.11 1.37 3.62
CA GLU A 70 -15.51 0.46 2.54
C GLU A 70 -16.29 -0.77 3.04
N LEU A 71 -16.00 -1.25 4.25
CA LEU A 71 -16.75 -2.36 4.84
C LEU A 71 -18.20 -1.97 5.19
N PHE A 72 -18.51 -0.70 5.44
CA PHE A 72 -19.91 -0.28 5.64
C PHE A 72 -20.76 -0.53 4.38
N GLY A 73 -20.20 -0.33 3.18
CA GLY A 73 -20.88 -0.65 1.92
C GLY A 73 -21.07 -2.16 1.65
N ILE A 74 -20.54 -3.06 2.51
CA ILE A 74 -20.88 -4.49 2.43
C ILE A 74 -22.36 -4.72 2.71
N LEU A 75 -22.99 -3.89 3.55
CA LEU A 75 -24.43 -4.02 3.82
C LEU A 75 -25.22 -3.90 2.51
N ASP A 76 -24.79 -3.02 1.62
CA ASP A 76 -25.39 -2.86 0.30
C ASP A 76 -25.11 -4.06 -0.62
N LEU A 77 -23.91 -4.66 -0.57
CA LEU A 77 -23.59 -5.90 -1.31
C LEU A 77 -24.47 -7.09 -0.91
N ILE A 78 -24.86 -7.18 0.37
CA ILE A 78 -25.73 -8.25 0.87
C ILE A 78 -27.15 -8.09 0.33
N ILE A 79 -27.63 -6.84 0.21
CA ILE A 79 -28.97 -6.51 -0.27
C ILE A 79 -29.04 -6.59 -1.80
N PHE A 80 -28.02 -6.08 -2.50
CA PHE A 80 -27.90 -6.11 -3.95
C PHE A 80 -26.45 -6.34 -4.37
N PHE A 81 -26.18 -7.52 -4.93
CA PHE A 81 -24.81 -7.89 -5.28
C PHE A 81 -24.29 -7.10 -6.50
N ASP A 82 -23.31 -6.22 -6.26
CA ASP A 82 -22.52 -5.56 -7.30
C ASP A 82 -21.11 -6.17 -7.37
N ILE A 83 -20.85 -6.90 -8.45
CA ILE A 83 -19.56 -7.52 -8.72
C ILE A 83 -18.41 -6.51 -8.78
N LYS A 84 -18.65 -5.27 -9.24
CA LYS A 84 -17.61 -4.24 -9.34
C LYS A 84 -17.19 -3.78 -7.95
N TYR A 85 -18.15 -3.53 -7.08
CA TYR A 85 -17.88 -3.13 -5.69
C TYR A 85 -17.19 -4.27 -4.93
N PHE A 86 -17.60 -5.52 -5.14
CA PHE A 86 -16.95 -6.68 -4.54
C PHE A 86 -15.47 -6.82 -4.95
N ILE A 87 -15.16 -6.67 -6.25
CA ILE A 87 -13.77 -6.70 -6.74
C ILE A 87 -12.97 -5.52 -6.18
N SER A 88 -13.57 -4.33 -6.13
CA SER A 88 -12.94 -3.13 -5.55
C SER A 88 -12.54 -3.38 -4.10
N LEU A 89 -13.44 -3.91 -3.28
CA LEU A 89 -13.19 -4.22 -1.87
C LEU A 89 -12.06 -5.26 -1.69
N ILE A 90 -12.04 -6.33 -2.50
CA ILE A 90 -10.95 -7.32 -2.45
C ILE A 90 -9.60 -6.67 -2.77
N LEU A 91 -9.56 -5.80 -3.78
CA LEU A 91 -8.35 -5.06 -4.14
C LEU A 91 -7.91 -4.12 -3.02
N SER A 92 -8.84 -3.37 -2.43
CA SER A 92 -8.58 -2.50 -1.27
C SER A 92 -7.98 -3.27 -0.11
N ILE A 93 -8.57 -4.41 0.26
CA ILE A 93 -8.06 -5.29 1.33
C ILE A 93 -6.67 -5.79 0.98
N TYR A 94 -6.47 -6.23 -0.26
CA TYR A 94 -5.17 -6.72 -0.72
C TYR A 94 -4.08 -5.65 -0.66
N ILE A 95 -4.36 -4.43 -1.11
CA ILE A 95 -3.44 -3.29 -1.01
C ILE A 95 -3.15 -2.99 0.46
N THR A 96 -4.19 -2.91 1.30
CA THR A 96 -4.07 -2.62 2.74
C THR A 96 -3.13 -3.58 3.45
N ILE A 97 -3.32 -4.90 3.25
CA ILE A 97 -2.46 -5.92 3.87
C ILE A 97 -1.00 -5.74 3.45
N ASN A 98 -0.75 -5.40 2.18
CA ASN A 98 0.62 -5.20 1.71
C ASN A 98 1.23 -3.88 2.20
N ILE A 99 0.45 -2.82 2.35
CA ILE A 99 0.87 -1.59 3.03
C ILE A 99 1.24 -1.88 4.48
N TRP A 100 0.43 -2.64 5.23
CA TRP A 100 0.75 -3.03 6.61
C TRP A 100 2.01 -3.90 6.72
N LYS A 101 2.26 -4.75 5.73
CA LYS A 101 3.53 -5.51 5.61
C LYS A 101 4.73 -4.63 5.21
N PHE A 102 4.51 -3.34 5.02
CA PHE A 102 5.52 -2.36 4.60
C PHE A 102 6.18 -2.76 3.27
N ASP A 103 5.36 -3.20 2.31
CA ASP A 103 5.81 -3.63 0.99
C ASP A 103 5.83 -2.46 -0.01
N GLY A 104 7.03 -2.08 -0.48
CA GLY A 104 7.25 -0.92 -1.35
C GLY A 104 6.46 -0.93 -2.66
N ARG A 105 6.08 -2.11 -3.16
CA ARG A 105 5.36 -2.28 -4.43
C ARG A 105 3.95 -1.70 -4.40
N PHE A 106 3.36 -1.57 -3.21
CA PHE A 106 1.95 -1.22 -3.04
C PHE A 106 1.72 0.25 -2.70
N PHE A 107 2.78 1.02 -2.45
CA PHE A 107 2.66 2.44 -2.14
C PHE A 107 2.12 3.26 -3.31
N LEU A 108 2.57 3.01 -4.55
CA LEU A 108 2.05 3.73 -5.71
C LEU A 108 0.61 3.32 -6.06
N PRO A 109 0.27 2.01 -6.14
CA PRO A 109 -1.12 1.57 -6.27
C PRO A 109 -2.03 2.17 -5.19
N GLY A 110 -1.56 2.22 -3.94
CA GLY A 110 -2.29 2.82 -2.83
C GLY A 110 -2.54 4.31 -3.00
N ILE A 111 -1.56 5.07 -3.48
CA ILE A 111 -1.74 6.49 -3.82
C ILE A 111 -2.82 6.66 -4.88
N ILE A 112 -2.73 5.90 -5.98
CA ILE A 112 -3.69 5.96 -7.08
C ILE A 112 -5.09 5.61 -6.57
N TRP A 113 -5.20 4.60 -5.71
CA TRP A 113 -6.46 4.18 -5.10
C TRP A 113 -7.11 5.32 -4.32
N PHE A 114 -6.36 5.96 -3.41
CA PHE A 114 -6.88 7.11 -2.65
C PHE A 114 -7.26 8.29 -3.54
N VAL A 115 -6.52 8.56 -4.62
CA VAL A 115 -6.91 9.61 -5.59
C VAL A 115 -8.26 9.29 -6.24
N PHE A 116 -8.46 8.06 -6.71
CA PHE A 116 -9.74 7.65 -7.28
C PHE A 116 -10.87 7.71 -6.27
N THR A 117 -10.65 7.28 -5.03
CA THR A 117 -11.64 7.39 -3.96
C THR A 117 -12.05 8.85 -3.74
N ILE A 118 -11.10 9.78 -3.63
CA ILE A 118 -11.40 11.20 -3.44
C ILE A 118 -12.25 11.73 -4.61
N LEU A 119 -11.85 11.44 -5.85
CA LEU A 119 -12.59 11.87 -7.04
C LEU A 119 -14.02 11.32 -7.06
N ASN A 120 -14.20 10.04 -6.70
CA ASN A 120 -15.52 9.41 -6.65
C ASN A 120 -16.39 10.03 -5.55
N SER A 121 -15.85 10.25 -4.34
CA SER A 121 -16.59 10.88 -3.24
C SER A 121 -17.12 12.28 -3.59
N PHE A 122 -16.34 13.08 -4.32
CA PHE A 122 -16.82 14.39 -4.79
C PHE A 122 -17.75 14.31 -6.00
N SER A 123 -17.57 13.31 -6.87
CA SER A 123 -18.52 13.07 -7.98
C SER A 123 -19.90 12.65 -7.45
N GLU A 124 -19.95 11.87 -6.38
CA GLU A 124 -21.20 11.44 -5.74
C GLU A 124 -21.91 12.61 -5.05
N LEU A 125 -21.16 13.52 -4.42
CA LEU A 125 -21.71 14.75 -3.84
C LEU A 125 -22.46 15.61 -4.87
N ASN A 126 -22.00 15.66 -6.13
CA ASN A 126 -22.68 16.40 -7.20
C ASN A 126 -24.06 15.81 -7.57
N ASN A 127 -24.32 14.55 -7.20
CA ASN A 127 -25.60 13.89 -7.44
C ASN A 127 -26.61 14.09 -6.29
N ILE A 128 -26.19 14.67 -5.16
CA ILE A 128 -27.07 14.98 -4.03
C ILE A 128 -27.64 16.39 -4.22
N TYR A 129 -28.96 16.54 -4.07
CA TYR A 129 -29.60 17.84 -4.18
C TYR A 129 -29.13 18.77 -3.05
N THR A 130 -28.68 19.97 -3.40
CA THR A 130 -28.17 20.98 -2.45
C THR A 130 -29.22 21.49 -1.45
N TYR A 131 -30.50 21.18 -1.69
CA TYR A 131 -31.63 21.57 -0.84
C TYR A 131 -31.99 20.52 0.22
N ASP A 132 -31.31 19.38 0.23
CA ASP A 132 -31.47 18.36 1.27
C ASP A 132 -30.93 18.89 2.61
N SER A 133 -31.65 18.66 3.71
CA SER A 133 -31.26 19.14 5.04
C SER A 133 -29.90 18.60 5.47
N ASP A 134 -29.55 17.43 4.95
CA ASP A 134 -28.35 16.70 5.35
C ASP A 134 -27.15 17.02 4.44
N TYR A 135 -27.35 17.79 3.36
CA TYR A 135 -26.31 18.12 2.39
C TYR A 135 -25.07 18.74 3.04
N GLY A 136 -25.27 19.68 3.97
CA GLY A 136 -24.17 20.33 4.69
C GLY A 136 -23.35 19.36 5.54
N ILE A 137 -24.00 18.38 6.17
CA ILE A 137 -23.34 17.35 6.99
C ILE A 137 -22.54 16.41 6.10
N ILE A 138 -23.13 15.93 5.01
CA ILE A 138 -22.48 15.02 4.05
C ILE A 138 -21.26 15.71 3.41
N LEU A 139 -21.37 16.99 3.05
CA LEU A 139 -20.23 17.77 2.53
C LEU A 139 -19.06 17.82 3.51
N ILE A 140 -19.33 18.12 4.78
CA ILE A 140 -18.29 18.17 5.83
C ILE A 140 -17.63 16.80 6.02
N ILE A 141 -18.42 15.72 6.08
CA ILE A 141 -17.90 14.35 6.21
C ILE A 141 -17.00 14.00 5.03
N SER A 142 -17.46 14.24 3.79
CA SER A 142 -16.69 13.98 2.58
C SER A 142 -15.40 14.81 2.51
N PHE A 143 -15.43 16.06 2.98
CA PHE A 143 -14.22 16.90 3.04
C PHE A 143 -13.21 16.38 4.07
N ILE A 144 -13.65 16.05 5.29
CA ILE A 144 -12.81 15.47 6.34
C ILE A 144 -12.21 14.15 5.86
N TYR A 145 -13.02 13.29 5.27
CA TYR A 145 -12.57 12.02 4.71
C TYR A 145 -11.49 12.21 3.63
N SER A 146 -11.73 13.12 2.68
CA SER A 146 -10.77 13.44 1.63
C SER A 146 -9.46 13.99 2.19
N LEU A 147 -9.51 14.83 3.23
CA LEU A 147 -8.33 15.35 3.90
C LEU A 147 -7.49 14.23 4.53
N ILE A 148 -8.13 13.26 5.18
CA ILE A 148 -7.46 12.07 5.75
C ILE A 148 -6.75 11.28 4.65
N LEU A 149 -7.41 11.07 3.50
CA LEU A 149 -6.82 10.37 2.35
C LEU A 149 -5.65 11.14 1.74
N ILE A 150 -5.73 12.48 1.65
CA ILE A 150 -4.62 13.33 1.20
C ILE A 150 -3.40 13.18 2.12
N ILE A 151 -3.60 13.15 3.44
CA ILE A 151 -2.52 12.88 4.40
C ILE A 151 -1.92 11.49 4.14
N GLY A 152 -2.77 10.50 3.88
CA GLY A 152 -2.34 9.15 3.49
C GLY A 152 -1.47 9.14 2.23
N ILE A 153 -1.90 9.86 1.18
CA ILE A 153 -1.14 10.03 -0.07
C ILE A 153 0.23 10.67 0.22
N TYR A 154 0.26 11.75 1.00
CA TYR A 154 1.48 12.44 1.36
C TYR A 154 2.47 11.53 2.11
N LEU A 155 1.98 10.77 3.09
CA LEU A 155 2.80 9.80 3.82
C LEU A 155 3.33 8.70 2.91
N MET A 156 2.49 8.14 2.04
CA MET A 156 2.90 7.13 1.07
C MET A 156 3.96 7.66 0.11
N TYR A 157 3.80 8.89 -0.37
CA TYR A 157 4.77 9.55 -1.25
C TYR A 157 6.13 9.75 -0.57
N ILE A 158 6.15 10.27 0.66
CA ILE A 158 7.38 10.44 1.44
C ILE A 158 8.07 9.11 1.70
N ILE A 159 7.34 8.11 2.16
CA ILE A 159 7.89 6.79 2.46
C ILE A 159 8.45 6.17 1.18
N ARG A 160 7.67 6.17 0.09
CA ARG A 160 8.13 5.64 -1.19
C ARG A 160 9.40 6.34 -1.66
N LYS A 161 9.44 7.68 -1.63
CA LYS A 161 10.60 8.45 -2.10
C LYS A 161 11.87 8.19 -1.29
N ASN A 162 11.75 8.02 0.03
CA ASN A 162 12.91 7.89 0.92
C ASN A 162 13.33 6.44 1.22
N VAL A 163 12.42 5.48 1.09
CA VAL A 163 12.64 4.07 1.47
C VAL A 163 12.70 3.16 0.25
N PHE A 164 11.96 3.51 -0.80
CA PHE A 164 11.76 2.70 -2.00
C PHE A 164 11.99 3.54 -3.27
N SER A 165 12.98 4.44 -3.25
CA SER A 165 13.30 5.34 -4.38
C SER A 165 13.55 4.60 -5.69
N TYR A 166 14.09 3.39 -5.59
CA TYR A 166 14.35 2.48 -6.70
C TYR A 166 13.09 1.77 -7.22
N TYR A 167 11.88 2.06 -6.74
CA TYR A 167 10.64 1.55 -7.33
C TYR A 167 9.93 2.60 -8.18
N ASN A 168 9.60 2.25 -9.43
CA ASN A 168 8.74 3.07 -10.27
C ASN A 168 7.26 2.65 -10.16
N TRP A 169 6.96 1.36 -10.25
CA TRP A 169 5.61 0.79 -10.07
C TRP A 169 5.68 -0.49 -9.22
N PHE A 170 5.37 -1.65 -9.80
CA PHE A 170 5.55 -2.96 -9.17
C PHE A 170 6.97 -3.50 -9.34
N GLN A 171 7.78 -2.83 -10.18
CA GLN A 171 9.12 -3.25 -10.51
C GLN A 171 10.17 -2.25 -10.03
N PRO A 172 11.26 -2.77 -9.45
CA PRO A 172 12.41 -1.96 -9.11
C PRO A 172 13.22 -1.59 -10.36
N ILE A 173 13.99 -0.50 -10.27
CA ILE A 173 14.84 0.02 -11.33
C ILE A 173 16.02 -0.94 -11.55
N LEU A 174 16.33 -1.18 -12.82
CA LEU A 174 17.48 -1.97 -13.25
C LEU A 174 18.71 -1.06 -13.35
N ASN A 175 19.88 -1.58 -12.99
CA ASN A 175 21.16 -0.93 -13.24
C ASN A 175 21.60 -1.11 -14.72
N GLN A 176 22.78 -0.59 -15.06
CA GLN A 176 23.38 -0.69 -16.39
C GLN A 176 23.69 -2.13 -16.83
N GLU A 177 23.65 -3.10 -15.92
CA GLU A 177 23.86 -4.53 -16.18
C GLU A 177 22.53 -5.32 -16.17
N ASP A 178 21.38 -4.64 -16.31
CA ASP A 178 20.03 -5.22 -16.20
C ASP A 178 19.75 -5.95 -14.87
N LYS A 179 20.51 -5.61 -13.83
CA LYS A 179 20.36 -6.14 -12.47
C LYS A 179 19.57 -5.17 -11.61
N ILE A 180 18.61 -5.70 -10.87
CA ILE A 180 17.83 -4.92 -9.93
C ILE A 180 18.73 -4.34 -8.82
N GLN A 181 18.63 -3.02 -8.56
CA GLN A 181 19.30 -2.33 -7.45
C GLN A 181 18.48 -2.43 -6.15
N PHE A 182 19.16 -2.72 -5.03
CA PHE A 182 18.56 -2.76 -3.69
C PHE A 182 19.22 -1.82 -2.68
N GLU A 183 20.31 -1.20 -3.09
CA GLU A 183 21.16 -0.25 -2.38
C GLU A 183 21.27 1.03 -3.22
#